data_AF-A0A1H6K4N2-F1
#
_entry.id   AF-A0A1H6K4N2-F1
#
_cell.length_a   1.000
_cell.length_b   1.000
_cell.length_c   1.000
_cell.angle_alpha   90.00
_cell.angle_beta   90.00
_cell.angle_gamma   90.00
#
_symmetry.space_group_name_H-M   'P 1'
#
loop_
_entity.id
_entity.type
_entity.pdbx_description
1 polymer ?
#
loop_
_entity_poly.entity_id
_entity_poly.type
_entity_poly.pdbx_seq_one_letter_code
_entity_poly.pdbx_strand_id
1 'polypeptide(L)'
;MTDPQYIVDFASERCTKEHIDLVGGKNASLGELMEAGENVQVPPGVAVTTAFYDAFLEARSLDEYIADRIAEVDIDDDEAVAAASREIRDRITNASLPSFLAEELQSSWERLQERTRTAELQVAVRSSATAEDLPDASFAGQQDTYLNVTDLETVTQRTKECMASLFTERAITYRAKHGFDRDEVRISVGIQKMVEARSSGVMFTVNPANGDRSKVRIESNWGLGEAVVSGIVTPDSFLVDKPVYKIVDRNVPEKDVMTVPTDAGTEEVDIDDDKRDVPSVTADELIGLTDLATTIEDHYDEPQDIEWAIEGEGEDKRYFILQSRPETAWEETGDDGEATDDGSEPDSAADQILDHL
;
A
#
# COMPACT_ATOMS: atom_id res chain seq x y z
N MET A 1 -11.66 -21.15 24.36
CA MET A 1 -11.70 -20.60 23.00
C MET A 1 -11.64 -19.11 23.18
N THR A 2 -10.50 -18.52 22.82
CA THR A 2 -10.34 -17.07 22.75
C THR A 2 -11.35 -16.56 21.73
N ASP A 3 -12.07 -15.50 22.06
CA ASP A 3 -13.00 -14.85 21.14
C ASP A 3 -12.22 -14.47 19.86
N PRO A 4 -12.69 -14.82 18.65
CA PRO A 4 -12.03 -14.39 17.42
C PRO A 4 -11.92 -12.88 17.40
N GLN A 5 -10.69 -12.37 17.25
CA GLN A 5 -10.46 -10.94 17.14
C GLN A 5 -10.73 -10.52 15.70
N TYR A 6 -11.86 -9.88 15.49
CA TYR A 6 -12.28 -9.43 14.16
C TYR A 6 -11.56 -8.16 13.72
N ILE A 7 -11.16 -7.31 14.66
CA ILE A 7 -10.41 -6.08 14.39
C ILE A 7 -9.21 -5.99 15.32
N VAL A 8 -8.06 -5.64 14.76
CA VAL A 8 -6.77 -5.51 15.45
C VAL A 8 -6.23 -4.09 15.23
N ASP A 9 -5.69 -3.49 16.28
CA ASP A 9 -5.00 -2.19 16.17
C ASP A 9 -3.66 -2.35 15.47
N PHE A 10 -3.24 -1.41 14.63
CA PHE A 10 -1.89 -1.44 14.06
C PHE A 10 -0.79 -1.43 15.15
N ALA A 11 -1.04 -0.78 16.29
CA ALA A 11 -0.11 -0.77 17.42
C ALA A 11 -0.20 -2.02 18.32
N SER A 12 -0.95 -3.04 17.92
CA SER A 12 -1.05 -4.31 18.66
C SER A 12 0.09 -5.25 18.30
N GLU A 13 0.58 -6.01 19.27
CA GLU A 13 1.51 -7.15 19.06
C GLU A 13 0.98 -8.22 18.08
N ARG A 14 -0.31 -8.15 17.71
CA ARG A 14 -0.96 -9.02 16.72
C ARG A 14 -1.01 -8.45 15.30
N CYS A 15 -0.38 -7.30 15.08
CA CYS A 15 -0.27 -6.64 13.77
C CYS A 15 1.19 -6.61 13.28
N THR A 16 1.93 -7.69 13.49
CA THR A 16 3.35 -7.81 13.12
C THR A 16 3.54 -8.85 12.03
N LYS A 17 4.76 -8.98 11.50
CA LYS A 17 5.10 -10.03 10.51
C LYS A 17 4.80 -11.45 10.99
N GLU A 18 4.74 -11.70 12.29
CA GLU A 18 4.36 -12.99 12.87
C GLU A 18 2.86 -13.33 12.68
N HIS A 19 2.03 -12.35 12.30
CA HIS A 19 0.58 -12.44 12.22
C HIS A 19 0.03 -12.17 10.81
N ILE A 20 0.83 -12.40 9.76
CA ILE A 20 0.42 -12.22 8.35
C ILE A 20 -0.87 -12.98 8.04
N ASP A 21 -1.04 -14.21 8.54
CA ASP A 21 -2.27 -15.00 8.34
C ASP A 21 -3.54 -14.32 8.90
N LEU A 22 -3.38 -13.41 9.87
CA LEU A 22 -4.46 -12.68 10.53
C LEU A 22 -4.74 -11.31 9.89
N VAL A 23 -3.70 -10.56 9.52
CA VAL A 23 -3.81 -9.16 9.08
C VAL A 23 -3.31 -8.90 7.65
N GLY A 24 -2.80 -9.91 6.96
CA GLY A 24 -2.14 -9.78 5.65
C GLY A 24 -0.80 -9.04 5.74
N GLY A 25 0.00 -9.11 4.66
CA GLY A 25 1.38 -8.61 4.69
C GLY A 25 1.50 -7.09 4.82
N LYS A 26 0.69 -6.31 4.11
CA LYS A 26 0.69 -4.84 4.21
C LYS A 26 0.38 -4.34 5.63
N ASN A 27 -0.68 -4.82 6.26
CA ASN A 27 -1.00 -4.38 7.63
C ASN A 27 0.04 -4.89 8.63
N ALA A 28 0.55 -6.11 8.45
CA ALA A 28 1.64 -6.64 9.27
C ALA A 28 2.91 -5.76 9.16
N SER A 29 3.25 -5.32 7.94
CA SER A 29 4.36 -4.38 7.70
C SER A 29 4.13 -3.03 8.38
N LEU A 30 2.88 -2.52 8.38
CA LEU A 30 2.55 -1.27 9.08
C LEU A 30 2.73 -1.35 10.60
N GLY A 31 2.33 -2.45 11.24
CA GLY A 31 2.56 -2.59 12.67
C GLY A 31 4.03 -2.87 12.99
N GLU A 32 4.73 -3.64 12.15
CA GLU A 32 6.19 -3.85 12.24
C GLU A 32 6.97 -2.53 12.18
N LEU A 33 6.60 -1.62 11.26
CA LEU A 33 7.22 -0.30 11.13
C LEU A 33 7.13 0.54 12.41
N MET A 34 6.08 0.35 13.23
CA MET A 34 5.97 1.05 14.50
C MET A 34 7.03 0.60 15.53
N GLU A 35 7.67 -0.55 15.32
CA GLU A 35 8.75 -1.07 16.14
C GLU A 35 10.15 -0.65 15.62
N ALA A 36 10.24 -0.11 14.41
CA ALA A 36 11.51 0.24 13.75
C ALA A 36 12.27 1.40 14.42
N GLY A 37 11.58 2.29 15.13
CA GLY A 37 12.23 3.37 15.87
C GLY A 37 11.28 4.43 16.40
N GLU A 38 11.70 5.19 17.42
CA GLU A 38 10.88 6.24 18.04
C GLU A 38 10.52 7.39 17.07
N ASN A 39 11.31 7.57 16.02
CA ASN A 39 11.11 8.57 14.95
C ASN A 39 10.21 8.05 13.82
N VAL A 40 9.99 6.74 13.71
CA VAL A 40 9.14 6.15 12.67
C VAL A 40 7.68 6.23 13.12
N GLN A 41 6.91 7.09 12.46
CA GLN A 41 5.50 7.27 12.77
C GLN A 41 4.65 6.69 11.66
N VAL A 42 3.75 5.78 12.01
CA VAL A 42 2.71 5.27 11.11
C VAL A 42 1.38 5.89 11.51
N PRO A 43 0.56 6.39 10.56
CA PRO A 43 -0.75 6.94 10.90
C PRO A 43 -1.62 5.93 11.66
N PRO A 44 -2.35 6.35 12.71
CA PRO A 44 -3.20 5.45 13.48
C PRO A 44 -4.21 4.71 12.59
N GLY A 45 -4.40 3.43 12.84
CA GLY A 45 -5.33 2.62 12.07
C GLY A 45 -5.59 1.26 12.69
N VAL A 46 -6.43 0.48 12.00
CA VAL A 46 -6.83 -0.86 12.40
C VAL A 46 -6.86 -1.80 11.21
N ALA A 47 -6.59 -3.08 11.45
CA ALA A 47 -6.78 -4.16 10.51
C ALA A 47 -8.11 -4.87 10.78
N VAL A 48 -9.01 -4.87 9.81
CA VAL A 48 -10.12 -5.82 9.71
C VAL A 48 -9.52 -7.16 9.33
N THR A 49 -9.55 -8.11 10.25
CA THR A 49 -8.76 -9.36 10.14
C THR A 49 -9.35 -10.34 9.14
N THR A 50 -8.57 -11.36 8.78
CA THR A 50 -9.04 -12.51 8.02
C THR A 50 -10.12 -13.31 8.75
N ALA A 51 -10.16 -13.29 10.09
CA ALA A 51 -11.25 -13.88 10.86
C ALA A 51 -12.58 -13.13 10.65
N PHE A 52 -12.54 -11.80 10.44
CA PHE A 52 -13.74 -11.03 10.08
C PHE A 52 -14.24 -11.46 8.70
N TYR A 53 -13.33 -11.60 7.74
CA TYR A 53 -13.63 -12.06 6.39
C TYR A 53 -14.30 -13.46 6.41
N ASP A 54 -13.68 -14.44 7.08
CA ASP A 54 -14.21 -15.79 7.19
C ASP A 54 -15.62 -15.79 7.83
N ALA A 55 -15.79 -15.08 8.94
CA ALA A 55 -17.08 -14.99 9.63
C ALA A 55 -18.16 -14.29 8.78
N PHE A 56 -17.77 -13.32 7.94
CA PHE A 56 -18.69 -12.64 7.03
C PHE A 56 -19.16 -13.59 5.92
N LEU A 57 -18.25 -14.32 5.29
CA LEU A 57 -18.60 -15.25 4.22
C LEU A 57 -19.46 -16.41 4.74
N GLU A 58 -19.09 -16.99 5.88
CA GLU A 58 -19.82 -18.10 6.49
C GLU A 58 -21.25 -17.68 6.86
N ALA A 59 -21.41 -16.57 7.60
CA ALA A 59 -22.70 -16.11 8.09
C ALA A 59 -23.69 -15.71 6.97
N ARG A 60 -23.19 -15.50 5.76
CA ARG A 60 -23.98 -15.14 4.57
C ARG A 60 -24.04 -16.26 3.52
N SER A 61 -23.48 -17.43 3.82
CA SER A 61 -23.37 -18.56 2.89
C SER A 61 -22.74 -18.14 1.55
N LEU A 62 -21.81 -17.18 1.61
CA LEU A 62 -21.10 -16.68 0.43
C LEU A 62 -20.07 -17.70 -0.02
N ASP A 63 -19.46 -18.44 0.91
CA ASP A 63 -18.50 -19.49 0.59
C ASP A 63 -19.09 -20.53 -0.36
N GLU A 64 -20.25 -21.10 -0.03
CA GLU A 64 -20.90 -22.10 -0.88
C GLU A 64 -21.23 -21.53 -2.27
N TYR A 65 -21.80 -20.33 -2.31
CA TYR A 65 -22.13 -19.65 -3.56
C TYR A 65 -20.90 -19.39 -4.45
N ILE A 66 -19.80 -18.93 -3.86
CA ILE A 66 -18.55 -18.64 -4.59
C ILE A 66 -17.95 -19.93 -5.14
N ALA A 67 -17.90 -21.00 -4.33
CA ALA A 67 -17.37 -22.30 -4.77
C ALA A 67 -18.17 -22.86 -5.94
N ASP A 68 -19.50 -22.91 -5.80
CA ASP A 68 -20.40 -23.40 -6.84
C ASP A 68 -20.25 -22.57 -8.11
N ARG A 69 -20.21 -21.23 -7.96
CA ARG A 69 -20.13 -20.35 -9.13
C ARG A 69 -18.82 -20.53 -9.88
N ILE A 70 -17.68 -20.62 -9.21
CA ILE A 70 -16.36 -20.81 -9.82
C ILE A 70 -16.26 -22.21 -10.47
N ALA A 71 -16.81 -23.25 -9.84
CA ALA A 71 -16.77 -24.62 -10.37
C ALA A 71 -17.50 -24.79 -11.71
N GLU A 72 -18.45 -23.90 -12.02
CA GLU A 72 -19.20 -23.88 -13.28
C GLU A 72 -18.53 -23.05 -14.39
N VAL A 73 -17.44 -22.32 -14.11
CA VAL A 73 -16.78 -21.44 -15.07
C VAL A 73 -15.80 -22.24 -15.92
N ASP A 74 -15.90 -22.09 -17.24
CA ASP A 74 -14.80 -22.44 -18.14
C ASP A 74 -13.72 -21.35 -18.02
N ILE A 75 -12.58 -21.71 -17.42
CA ILE A 75 -11.49 -20.77 -17.11
C ILE A 75 -10.73 -20.30 -18.35
N ASP A 76 -10.94 -20.96 -19.48
CA ASP A 76 -10.39 -20.57 -20.79
C ASP A 76 -11.37 -19.68 -21.59
N ASP A 77 -12.57 -19.41 -21.06
CA ASP A 77 -13.56 -18.47 -21.62
C ASP A 77 -13.57 -17.15 -20.82
N ASP A 78 -12.91 -16.15 -21.38
CA ASP A 78 -12.79 -14.81 -20.78
C ASP A 78 -14.16 -14.17 -20.48
N GLU A 79 -15.19 -14.40 -21.31
CA GLU A 79 -16.53 -13.84 -21.09
C GLU A 79 -17.23 -14.53 -19.91
N ALA A 80 -17.05 -15.86 -19.78
CA ALA A 80 -17.57 -16.62 -18.66
C ALA A 80 -16.89 -16.22 -17.33
N VAL A 81 -15.57 -16.03 -17.33
CA VAL A 81 -14.79 -15.56 -16.17
C VAL A 81 -15.23 -14.14 -15.77
N ALA A 82 -15.37 -13.23 -16.74
CA ALA A 82 -15.84 -11.87 -16.50
C ALA A 82 -17.24 -11.83 -15.88
N ALA A 83 -18.16 -12.67 -16.37
CA ALA A 83 -19.50 -12.79 -15.79
C ALA A 83 -19.46 -13.31 -14.34
N ALA A 84 -18.71 -14.38 -14.08
CA ALA A 84 -18.61 -14.96 -12.73
C ALA A 84 -17.94 -14.01 -11.73
N SER A 85 -16.84 -13.36 -12.12
CA SER A 85 -16.16 -12.31 -11.37
C SER A 85 -17.16 -11.23 -10.94
N ARG A 86 -17.93 -10.68 -11.88
CA ARG A 86 -18.94 -9.65 -11.59
C ARG A 86 -20.01 -10.14 -10.62
N GLU A 87 -20.58 -11.31 -10.86
CA GLU A 87 -21.63 -11.89 -10.02
C GLU A 87 -21.17 -12.13 -8.58
N ILE A 88 -19.98 -12.70 -8.41
CA ILE A 88 -19.37 -12.94 -7.09
C ILE A 88 -19.11 -11.63 -6.37
N ARG A 89 -18.46 -10.67 -7.04
CA ARG A 89 -18.13 -9.37 -6.46
C ARG A 89 -19.38 -8.60 -6.07
N ASP A 90 -20.40 -8.57 -6.93
CA ASP A 90 -21.68 -7.94 -6.64
C ASP A 90 -22.37 -8.62 -5.45
N ARG A 91 -22.28 -9.94 -5.33
CA ARG A 91 -22.90 -10.68 -4.24
C ARG A 91 -22.25 -10.36 -2.89
N ILE A 92 -20.93 -10.35 -2.82
CA ILE A 92 -20.16 -9.99 -1.62
C ILE A 92 -20.46 -8.53 -1.24
N THR A 93 -20.37 -7.63 -2.21
CA THR A 93 -20.52 -6.19 -2.03
C THR A 93 -21.93 -5.81 -1.56
N ASN A 94 -22.97 -6.48 -2.07
CA ASN A 94 -24.36 -6.21 -1.69
C ASN A 94 -24.84 -6.96 -0.43
N ALA A 95 -24.06 -7.92 0.08
CA ALA A 95 -24.39 -8.60 1.32
C ALA A 95 -24.26 -7.64 2.52
N SER A 96 -25.23 -7.69 3.43
CA SER A 96 -25.16 -6.92 4.67
C SER A 96 -24.24 -7.60 5.67
N LEU A 97 -23.48 -6.85 6.45
CA LEU A 97 -22.72 -7.44 7.56
C LEU A 97 -23.69 -8.06 8.60
N PRO A 98 -23.38 -9.23 9.17
CA PRO A 98 -23.99 -9.70 10.42
C PRO A 98 -23.88 -8.64 11.51
N SER A 99 -24.85 -8.56 12.43
CA SER A 99 -24.91 -7.49 13.43
C SER A 99 -23.65 -7.42 14.30
N PHE A 100 -23.09 -8.57 14.69
CA PHE A 100 -21.88 -8.60 15.52
C PHE A 100 -20.66 -8.04 14.78
N LEU A 101 -20.50 -8.29 13.47
CA LEU A 101 -19.41 -7.71 12.67
C LEU A 101 -19.60 -6.21 12.42
N ALA A 102 -20.85 -5.78 12.22
CA ALA A 102 -21.18 -4.36 12.10
C ALA A 102 -20.89 -3.60 13.41
N GLU A 103 -21.22 -4.20 14.57
CA GLU A 103 -20.94 -3.64 15.90
C GLU A 103 -19.43 -3.56 16.18
N GLU A 104 -18.64 -4.55 15.77
CA GLU A 104 -17.18 -4.50 15.86
C GLU A 104 -16.60 -3.33 15.05
N LEU A 105 -17.02 -3.19 13.79
CA LEU A 105 -16.54 -2.13 12.91
C LEU A 105 -16.94 -0.73 13.42
N GLN A 106 -18.18 -0.57 13.88
CA GLN A 106 -18.65 0.65 14.52
C GLN A 106 -17.82 1.00 15.76
N SER A 107 -17.64 0.04 16.67
CA SER A 107 -16.89 0.26 17.90
C SER A 107 -15.43 0.62 17.60
N SER A 108 -14.85 0.04 16.56
CA SER A 108 -13.50 0.38 16.13
C SER A 108 -13.40 1.78 15.53
N TRP A 109 -14.37 2.19 14.72
CA TRP A 109 -14.46 3.54 14.18
C TRP A 109 -14.52 4.60 15.28
N GLU A 110 -15.39 4.40 16.28
CA GLU A 110 -15.53 5.29 17.43
C GLU A 110 -14.22 5.38 18.24
N ARG A 111 -13.54 4.25 18.47
CA ARG A 111 -12.22 4.23 19.14
C ARG A 111 -11.16 4.98 18.33
N LEU A 112 -11.17 4.85 17.00
CA LEU A 112 -10.22 5.55 16.13
C LEU A 112 -10.46 7.07 16.15
N GLN A 113 -11.72 7.52 16.13
CA GLN A 113 -12.08 8.93 16.33
C GLN A 113 -11.59 9.47 17.68
N GLU A 114 -11.78 8.72 18.76
CA GLU A 114 -11.33 9.12 20.10
C GLU A 114 -9.79 9.25 20.16
N ARG A 115 -9.06 8.26 19.64
CA ARG A 115 -7.58 8.24 19.63
C ARG A 115 -7.00 9.39 18.82
N THR A 116 -7.60 9.66 17.66
CA THR A 116 -7.14 10.71 16.73
C THR A 116 -7.65 12.10 17.13
N ARG A 117 -8.55 12.17 18.14
CA ARG A 117 -9.16 13.39 18.67
C ARG A 117 -9.84 14.24 17.59
N THR A 118 -10.42 13.60 16.59
CA THR A 118 -11.21 14.25 15.54
C THR A 118 -12.55 13.54 15.36
N ALA A 119 -13.62 14.33 15.26
CA ALA A 119 -14.93 13.83 14.87
C ALA A 119 -15.04 13.68 13.34
N GLU A 120 -14.29 14.48 12.60
CA GLU A 120 -14.21 14.48 11.14
C GLU A 120 -13.03 13.58 10.72
N LEU A 121 -13.17 12.29 11.00
CA LEU A 121 -12.13 11.31 10.70
C LEU A 121 -12.16 10.97 9.21
N GLN A 122 -11.03 11.19 8.54
CA GLN A 122 -10.78 10.75 7.18
C GLN A 122 -9.86 9.54 7.22
N VAL A 123 -10.21 8.47 6.50
CA VAL A 123 -9.42 7.23 6.44
C VAL A 123 -9.16 6.78 5.00
N ALA A 124 -8.03 6.10 4.81
CA ALA A 124 -7.77 5.23 3.68
C ALA A 124 -8.23 3.81 4.04
N VAL A 125 -8.95 3.16 3.12
CA VAL A 125 -9.32 1.74 3.21
C VAL A 125 -8.52 0.96 2.17
N ARG A 126 -7.69 0.02 2.61
CA ARG A 126 -6.68 -0.67 1.79
C ARG A 126 -6.78 -2.17 1.99
N SER A 127 -6.76 -2.95 0.91
CA SER A 127 -6.64 -4.41 1.03
C SER A 127 -5.23 -4.84 1.45
N SER A 128 -5.17 -5.94 2.20
CA SER A 128 -3.96 -6.58 2.71
C SER A 128 -4.14 -8.10 2.61
N ALA A 129 -3.57 -8.72 1.57
CA ALA A 129 -3.74 -10.16 1.32
C ALA A 129 -2.77 -10.98 2.19
N THR A 130 -3.14 -12.23 2.50
CA THR A 130 -2.29 -13.17 3.25
C THR A 130 -1.16 -13.77 2.43
N ALA A 131 -1.35 -13.90 1.12
CA ALA A 131 -0.35 -14.40 0.18
C ALA A 131 0.11 -13.26 -0.73
N GLU A 132 1.18 -12.56 -0.35
CA GLU A 132 1.78 -11.47 -1.13
C GLU A 132 2.82 -11.97 -2.15
N ASP A 133 3.44 -13.13 -1.89
CA ASP A 133 4.49 -13.75 -2.71
C ASP A 133 3.98 -14.49 -3.96
N LEU A 134 2.67 -14.49 -4.22
CA LEU A 134 2.20 -14.94 -5.52
C LEU A 134 2.64 -13.89 -6.55
N PRO A 135 3.37 -14.24 -7.61
CA PRO A 135 3.81 -13.27 -8.61
C PRO A 135 2.65 -12.52 -9.27
N ASP A 136 1.40 -12.99 -9.15
CA ASP A 136 0.17 -12.28 -9.51
C ASP A 136 -0.69 -11.83 -8.30
N ALA A 137 -0.30 -12.07 -7.04
CA ALA A 137 -0.73 -11.21 -5.93
C ALA A 137 -0.01 -9.85 -5.96
N SER A 138 1.10 -9.78 -6.71
CA SER A 138 1.83 -8.56 -7.08
C SER A 138 1.06 -7.57 -7.99
N PHE A 139 -0.24 -7.77 -8.27
CA PHE A 139 -1.13 -6.66 -8.68
C PHE A 139 -1.26 -5.55 -7.60
N ALA A 140 -0.42 -5.60 -6.55
CA ALA A 140 0.09 -4.51 -5.73
C ALA A 140 0.47 -3.27 -6.56
N GLY A 141 -0.57 -2.51 -6.89
CA GLY A 141 -0.59 -1.27 -7.67
C GLY A 141 -2.02 -0.88 -8.07
N GLN A 142 -2.93 -1.87 -8.15
CA GLN A 142 -4.37 -1.69 -8.39
C GLN A 142 -5.24 -2.44 -7.37
N GLN A 143 -4.72 -2.61 -6.16
CA GLN A 143 -5.54 -3.08 -5.06
C GLN A 143 -6.40 -1.91 -4.56
N ASP A 144 -7.71 -2.09 -4.64
CA ASP A 144 -8.80 -1.19 -4.24
C ASP A 144 -8.43 -0.38 -2.99
N THR A 145 -7.76 0.74 -3.21
CA THR A 145 -7.35 1.70 -2.19
C THR A 145 -8.32 2.84 -2.31
N TYR A 146 -9.13 3.00 -1.28
CA TYR A 146 -10.12 4.07 -1.23
C TYR A 146 -9.61 5.13 -0.28
N LEU A 147 -9.16 6.26 -0.84
CA LEU A 147 -8.69 7.38 -0.06
C LEU A 147 -9.84 8.28 0.38
N ASN A 148 -9.62 8.98 1.49
CA ASN A 148 -10.50 10.01 2.01
C ASN A 148 -11.96 9.56 2.22
N VAL A 149 -12.13 8.39 2.85
CA VAL A 149 -13.43 7.92 3.32
C VAL A 149 -13.74 8.58 4.66
N THR A 150 -14.93 9.17 4.80
CA THR A 150 -15.25 10.08 5.91
C THR A 150 -16.36 9.60 6.84
N ASP A 151 -17.04 8.51 6.50
CA ASP A 151 -18.16 7.97 7.26
C ASP A 151 -18.15 6.44 7.35
N LEU A 152 -18.78 5.91 8.40
CA LEU A 152 -18.80 4.47 8.70
C LEU A 152 -19.55 3.63 7.66
N GLU A 153 -20.58 4.18 7.00
CA GLU A 153 -21.33 3.47 5.96
C GLU A 153 -20.42 3.23 4.77
N THR A 154 -19.71 4.27 4.32
CA THR A 154 -18.74 4.17 3.24
C THR A 154 -17.56 3.28 3.65
N VAL A 155 -17.03 3.36 4.87
CA VAL A 155 -15.99 2.43 5.37
C VAL A 155 -16.45 0.98 5.28
N THR A 156 -17.68 0.70 5.71
CA THR A 156 -18.29 -0.65 5.65
C THR A 156 -18.38 -1.13 4.21
N GLN A 157 -18.80 -0.24 3.31
CA GLN A 157 -18.94 -0.53 1.90
C GLN A 157 -17.58 -0.82 1.23
N ARG A 158 -16.59 0.06 1.44
CA ARG A 158 -15.21 -0.11 0.93
C ARG A 158 -14.53 -1.35 1.49
N THR A 159 -14.79 -1.70 2.76
CA THR A 159 -14.27 -2.94 3.37
C THR A 159 -14.76 -4.18 2.60
N LYS A 160 -16.05 -4.23 2.24
CA LYS A 160 -16.59 -5.33 1.43
C LYS A 160 -16.06 -5.33 0.00
N GLU A 161 -15.84 -4.16 -0.59
CA GLU A 161 -15.23 -4.03 -1.92
C GLU A 161 -13.79 -4.54 -1.93
N CYS A 162 -12.98 -4.19 -0.92
CA CYS A 162 -11.66 -4.78 -0.72
C CYS A 162 -11.73 -6.31 -0.58
N MET A 163 -12.69 -6.85 0.18
CA MET A 163 -12.89 -8.31 0.27
C MET A 163 -13.27 -8.94 -1.08
N ALA A 164 -14.12 -8.27 -1.85
CA ALA A 164 -14.52 -8.69 -3.18
C ALA A 164 -13.36 -8.63 -4.20
N SER A 165 -12.32 -7.81 -3.97
CA SER A 165 -11.15 -7.70 -4.86
C SER A 165 -10.37 -9.02 -5.02
N LEU A 166 -10.54 -9.97 -4.09
CA LEU A 166 -10.00 -11.33 -4.26
C LEU A 166 -10.59 -12.06 -5.46
N PHE A 167 -11.74 -11.65 -5.99
CA PHE A 167 -12.49 -12.35 -7.03
C PHE A 167 -12.54 -11.56 -8.35
N THR A 168 -11.49 -10.82 -8.67
CA THR A 168 -11.31 -10.25 -10.01
C THR A 168 -11.08 -11.34 -11.06
N GLU A 169 -11.28 -10.99 -12.33
CA GLU A 169 -11.08 -11.91 -13.47
C GLU A 169 -9.68 -12.52 -13.45
N ARG A 170 -8.67 -11.67 -13.29
CA ARG A 170 -7.26 -12.09 -13.20
C ARG A 170 -7.02 -13.01 -12.01
N ALA A 171 -7.55 -12.66 -10.83
CA ALA A 171 -7.36 -13.47 -9.62
C ALA A 171 -8.02 -14.85 -9.73
N ILE A 172 -9.22 -14.93 -10.32
CA ILE A 172 -9.92 -16.20 -10.56
C ILE A 172 -9.12 -17.07 -11.53
N THR A 173 -8.73 -16.53 -12.70
CA THR A 173 -7.97 -17.26 -13.71
C THR A 173 -6.61 -17.73 -13.19
N TYR A 174 -5.91 -16.88 -12.44
CA TYR A 174 -4.60 -17.21 -11.87
C TYR A 174 -4.69 -18.40 -10.92
N ARG A 175 -5.63 -18.36 -9.96
CA ARG A 175 -5.80 -19.44 -8.96
C ARG A 175 -6.18 -20.75 -9.62
N ALA A 176 -7.10 -20.71 -10.59
CA ALA A 176 -7.49 -21.89 -11.34
C ALA A 176 -6.31 -22.53 -12.10
N LYS A 177 -5.45 -21.73 -12.74
CA LYS A 177 -4.29 -22.22 -13.51
C LYS A 177 -3.19 -22.82 -12.64
N HIS A 178 -3.02 -22.31 -11.42
CA HIS A 178 -1.97 -22.76 -10.50
C HIS A 178 -2.45 -23.81 -9.49
N GLY A 179 -3.74 -24.15 -9.52
CA GLY A 179 -4.33 -25.13 -8.61
C GLY A 179 -4.33 -24.68 -7.15
N PHE A 180 -4.35 -23.37 -6.89
CA PHE A 180 -4.52 -22.86 -5.54
C PHE A 180 -5.93 -23.13 -5.04
N ASP A 181 -6.03 -23.74 -3.87
CA ASP A 181 -7.33 -23.95 -3.24
C ASP A 181 -7.85 -22.61 -2.72
N ARG A 182 -9.16 -22.37 -2.87
CA ARG A 182 -9.78 -21.09 -2.48
C ARG A 182 -9.53 -20.76 -1.00
N ASP A 183 -9.53 -21.79 -0.16
CA ASP A 183 -9.40 -21.66 1.29
C ASP A 183 -7.96 -21.27 1.73
N GLU A 184 -7.01 -21.20 0.79
CA GLU A 184 -5.62 -20.80 1.06
C GLU A 184 -5.41 -19.29 1.01
N VAL A 185 -6.28 -18.52 0.33
CA VAL A 185 -6.09 -17.07 0.16
C VAL A 185 -7.18 -16.29 0.87
N ARG A 186 -6.81 -15.72 2.03
CA ARG A 186 -7.64 -14.79 2.80
C ARG A 186 -7.18 -13.34 2.59
N ILE A 187 -8.07 -12.41 2.93
CA ILE A 187 -7.81 -10.97 2.87
C ILE A 187 -8.17 -10.29 4.18
N SER A 188 -7.30 -9.38 4.58
CA SER A 188 -7.53 -8.38 5.61
C SER A 188 -7.70 -7.01 4.94
N VAL A 189 -8.32 -6.07 5.66
CA VAL A 189 -8.50 -4.69 5.18
C VAL A 189 -7.95 -3.72 6.23
N GLY A 190 -6.97 -2.92 5.85
CA GLY A 190 -6.47 -1.81 6.67
C GLY A 190 -7.39 -0.60 6.57
N ILE A 191 -7.77 -0.04 7.71
CA ILE A 191 -8.48 1.24 7.83
C ILE A 191 -7.55 2.20 8.57
N GLN A 192 -6.92 3.09 7.83
CA GLN A 192 -5.83 3.95 8.31
C GLN A 192 -6.23 5.41 8.25
N LYS A 193 -5.96 6.20 9.30
CA LYS A 193 -6.18 7.65 9.26
C LYS A 193 -5.40 8.28 8.10
N MET A 194 -6.06 9.14 7.34
CA MET A 194 -5.43 9.99 6.32
C MET A 194 -4.51 11.02 6.98
N VAL A 195 -3.36 11.24 6.34
CA VAL A 195 -2.44 12.33 6.67
C VAL A 195 -2.82 13.55 5.85
N GLU A 196 -2.89 14.72 6.48
CA GLU A 196 -3.08 16.00 5.79
C GLU A 196 -1.76 16.41 5.11
N ALA A 197 -1.39 15.68 4.07
CA ALA A 197 -0.07 15.77 3.46
C ALA A 197 0.11 17.10 2.73
N ARG A 198 1.11 17.88 3.17
CA ARG A 198 1.66 19.01 2.41
C ARG A 198 2.46 18.50 1.22
N SER A 199 3.27 17.49 1.47
CA SER A 199 4.06 16.79 0.46
C SER A 199 4.12 15.31 0.80
N SER A 200 4.20 14.48 -0.23
CA SER A 200 4.30 13.03 -0.08
C SER A 200 5.02 12.43 -1.28
N GLY A 201 5.40 11.17 -1.17
CA GLY A 201 6.00 10.44 -2.26
C GLY A 201 6.59 9.12 -1.82
N VAL A 202 7.60 8.68 -2.54
CA VAL A 202 8.28 7.40 -2.34
C VAL A 202 9.75 7.62 -2.05
N MET A 203 10.38 6.68 -1.35
CA MET A 203 11.82 6.64 -1.22
C MET A 203 12.34 5.21 -1.29
N PHE A 204 13.42 5.03 -2.04
CA PHE A 204 14.13 3.77 -2.18
C PHE A 204 15.43 3.86 -1.39
N THR A 205 15.68 2.93 -0.48
CA THR A 205 16.91 2.90 0.33
C THR A 205 18.11 2.39 -0.46
N VAL A 206 17.99 2.28 -1.78
CA VAL A 206 19.07 1.96 -2.71
C VAL A 206 18.98 2.91 -3.90
N ASN A 207 20.08 3.14 -4.61
CA ASN A 207 20.00 3.80 -5.91
C ASN A 207 19.34 2.86 -6.93
N PRO A 208 18.11 3.17 -7.42
CA PRO A 208 17.39 2.27 -8.32
C PRO A 208 18.05 2.14 -9.69
N ALA A 209 19.03 2.99 -10.03
CA ALA A 209 19.74 2.91 -11.31
C ALA A 209 20.91 1.92 -11.32
N ASN A 210 21.48 1.58 -10.16
CA ASN A 210 22.71 0.78 -10.09
C ASN A 210 22.91 -0.06 -8.82
N GLY A 211 21.94 -0.12 -7.92
CA GLY A 211 22.03 -0.93 -6.71
C GLY A 211 22.92 -0.36 -5.59
N ASP A 212 23.40 0.89 -5.69
CA ASP A 212 24.25 1.49 -4.64
C ASP A 212 23.46 1.76 -3.34
N ARG A 213 23.64 0.88 -2.34
CA ARG A 213 23.00 0.96 -1.01
C ARG A 213 23.49 2.13 -0.15
N SER A 214 24.57 2.81 -0.53
CA SER A 214 25.01 4.02 0.17
C SER A 214 24.14 5.25 -0.13
N LYS A 215 23.17 5.11 -1.04
CA LYS A 215 22.28 6.18 -1.49
C LYS A 215 20.84 5.90 -1.12
N VAL A 216 20.09 6.96 -0.92
CA VAL A 216 18.62 6.94 -0.90
C VAL A 216 18.12 7.80 -2.06
N ARG A 217 17.19 7.26 -2.86
CA ARG A 217 16.43 8.04 -3.84
C ARG A 217 15.14 8.48 -3.16
N ILE A 218 14.88 9.78 -3.14
CA ILE A 218 13.67 10.38 -2.59
C ILE A 218 12.93 11.07 -3.72
N GLU A 219 11.67 10.71 -3.92
CA GLU A 219 10.77 11.33 -4.89
C GLU A 219 9.60 11.97 -4.17
N SER A 220 9.23 13.19 -4.58
CA SER A 220 8.20 13.96 -3.87
C SER A 220 7.32 14.79 -4.80
N ASN A 221 6.04 14.88 -4.47
CA ASN A 221 5.10 15.85 -5.03
C ASN A 221 4.38 16.62 -3.90
N TRP A 222 3.71 17.70 -4.28
CA TRP A 222 2.74 18.39 -3.42
C TRP A 222 1.47 17.53 -3.24
N GLY A 223 0.82 17.66 -2.08
CA GLY A 223 -0.43 16.96 -1.78
C GLY A 223 -0.27 15.48 -1.43
N LEU A 224 -1.31 14.69 -1.70
CA LEU A 224 -1.38 13.24 -1.43
C LEU A 224 -0.53 12.43 -2.42
N GLY A 225 -0.04 11.26 -1.97
CA GLY A 225 0.97 10.48 -2.68
C GLY A 225 0.46 9.72 -3.90
N GLU A 226 -0.86 9.70 -4.11
CA GLU A 226 -1.51 8.96 -5.19
C GLU A 226 -0.97 9.35 -6.57
N ALA A 227 -0.73 10.65 -6.83
CA ALA A 227 -0.16 11.13 -8.08
C ALA A 227 1.25 10.58 -8.36
N VAL A 228 2.07 10.40 -7.31
CA VAL A 228 3.44 9.88 -7.43
C VAL A 228 3.40 8.38 -7.71
N VAL A 229 2.64 7.64 -6.91
CA VAL A 229 2.55 6.17 -7.01
C VAL A 229 1.89 5.73 -8.34
N SER A 230 0.95 6.50 -8.85
CA SER A 230 0.28 6.23 -10.14
C SER A 230 1.08 6.67 -11.37
N GLY A 231 2.20 7.37 -11.20
CA GLY A 231 3.02 7.88 -12.31
C GLY A 231 2.36 8.97 -13.15
N ILE A 232 1.30 9.61 -12.63
CA ILE A 232 0.56 10.67 -13.33
C ILE A 232 1.40 11.95 -13.43
N VAL A 233 2.28 12.17 -12.45
CA VAL A 233 3.19 13.33 -12.41
C VAL A 233 4.64 12.88 -12.54
N THR A 234 5.49 13.76 -13.07
CA THR A 234 6.93 13.63 -12.87
C THR A 234 7.29 14.31 -11.54
N PRO A 235 7.65 13.57 -10.48
CA PRO A 235 7.92 14.15 -9.18
C PRO A 235 9.26 14.89 -9.13
N ASP A 236 9.47 15.68 -8.08
CA ASP A 236 10.82 16.06 -7.68
C ASP A 236 11.61 14.80 -7.36
N SER A 237 12.90 14.74 -7.69
CA SER A 237 13.73 13.57 -7.48
C SER A 237 15.11 13.97 -6.95
N PHE A 238 15.50 13.36 -5.83
CA PHE A 238 16.75 13.64 -5.12
C PHE A 238 17.48 12.33 -4.84
N LEU A 239 18.77 12.28 -5.15
CA LEU A 239 19.65 11.20 -4.70
C LEU A 239 20.53 11.74 -3.58
N VAL A 240 20.41 11.16 -2.39
CA VAL A 240 21.16 11.58 -1.20
C VAL A 240 22.15 10.49 -0.81
N ASP A 241 23.39 10.89 -0.56
CA ASP A 241 24.42 10.04 0.06
C ASP A 241 24.12 9.91 1.56
N LYS A 242 23.75 8.71 2.02
CA LYS A 242 23.34 8.49 3.42
C LYS A 242 24.48 8.82 4.41
N PRO A 243 25.74 8.36 4.21
CA PRO A 243 26.83 8.65 5.16
C PRO A 243 27.13 10.12 5.42
N VAL A 244 26.99 10.99 4.42
CA VAL A 244 27.33 12.43 4.56
C VAL A 244 26.15 13.38 4.36
N TYR A 245 24.93 12.86 4.19
CA TYR A 245 23.70 13.63 3.95
C TYR A 245 23.81 14.62 2.80
N LYS A 246 24.55 14.24 1.74
CA LYS A 246 24.81 15.12 0.61
C LYS A 246 23.90 14.75 -0.56
N ILE A 247 23.15 15.73 -1.07
CA ILE A 247 22.44 15.61 -2.34
C ILE A 247 23.48 15.50 -3.46
N VAL A 248 23.54 14.35 -4.14
CA VAL A 248 24.46 14.06 -5.24
C VAL A 248 23.81 14.22 -6.61
N ASP A 249 22.49 14.09 -6.68
CA ASP A 249 21.67 14.33 -7.87
C ASP A 249 20.36 15.01 -7.45
N ARG A 250 19.89 15.94 -8.28
CA ARG A 250 18.68 16.74 -8.03
C ARG A 250 17.99 17.08 -9.35
N ASN A 251 16.75 16.66 -9.47
CA ASN A 251 15.84 17.02 -10.55
C ASN A 251 14.55 17.60 -9.96
N VAL A 252 14.16 18.80 -10.37
CA VAL A 252 12.95 19.51 -9.91
C VAL A 252 12.22 19.98 -11.16
N PRO A 253 11.38 19.13 -11.76
CA PRO A 253 10.59 19.51 -12.92
C PRO A 253 9.46 20.47 -12.52
N GLU A 254 8.85 21.09 -13.52
CA GLU A 254 7.57 21.78 -13.33
C GLU A 254 6.49 20.73 -13.06
N LYS A 255 5.77 20.88 -11.94
CA LYS A 255 4.71 19.96 -11.51
C LYS A 255 3.35 20.61 -11.78
N ASP A 256 2.58 20.02 -12.68
CA ASP A 256 1.31 20.61 -13.14
C ASP A 256 0.17 20.40 -12.13
N VAL A 257 0.08 19.21 -11.53
CA VAL A 257 -1.06 18.80 -10.70
C VAL A 257 -0.64 18.17 -9.37
N MET A 258 -1.51 18.26 -8.37
CA MET A 258 -1.43 17.57 -7.09
C MET A 258 -2.76 16.89 -6.75
N THR A 259 -2.70 15.81 -5.99
CA THR A 259 -3.90 15.13 -5.48
C THR A 259 -4.31 15.73 -4.15
N VAL A 260 -5.59 16.10 -4.00
CA VAL A 260 -6.17 16.65 -2.77
C VAL A 260 -7.42 15.87 -2.33
N PRO A 261 -7.72 15.82 -1.02
CA PRO A 261 -8.97 15.25 -0.54
C PRO A 261 -10.18 16.13 -0.90
N THR A 262 -11.31 15.51 -1.24
CA THR A 262 -12.60 16.15 -1.55
C THR A 262 -13.76 15.52 -0.76
N ASP A 263 -14.96 16.08 -0.82
CA ASP A 263 -16.14 15.45 -0.18
C ASP A 263 -16.48 14.05 -0.75
N ALA A 264 -15.91 13.67 -1.91
CA ALA A 264 -16.23 12.43 -2.62
C ALA A 264 -15.01 11.53 -2.89
N GLY A 265 -13.91 11.69 -2.14
CA GLY A 265 -12.67 10.92 -2.32
C GLY A 265 -11.48 11.85 -2.56
N THR A 266 -10.78 11.67 -3.68
CA THR A 266 -9.64 12.50 -4.09
C THR A 266 -9.87 13.10 -5.47
N GLU A 267 -9.25 14.24 -5.73
CA GLU A 267 -9.21 14.84 -7.07
C GLU A 267 -7.83 15.43 -7.38
N GLU A 268 -7.52 15.51 -8.67
CA GLU A 268 -6.35 16.23 -9.17
C GLU A 268 -6.71 17.69 -9.37
N VAL A 269 -5.89 18.58 -8.78
CA VAL A 269 -6.01 20.02 -8.95
C VAL A 269 -4.70 20.59 -9.47
N ASP A 270 -4.80 21.66 -10.25
CA ASP A 270 -3.64 22.43 -10.70
C ASP A 270 -2.83 22.95 -9.50
N ILE A 271 -1.52 22.79 -9.56
CA ILE A 271 -0.60 23.42 -8.59
C ILE A 271 -0.51 24.92 -8.92
N ASP A 272 -0.53 25.75 -7.88
CA ASP A 272 -0.33 27.20 -8.00
C ASP A 272 0.99 27.52 -8.73
N ASP A 273 0.98 28.49 -9.66
CA ASP A 273 2.13 28.83 -10.50
C ASP A 273 3.44 29.08 -9.71
N ASP A 274 3.34 29.60 -8.48
CA ASP A 274 4.49 29.89 -7.61
C ASP A 274 5.08 28.66 -6.90
N LYS A 275 4.46 27.48 -7.05
CA LYS A 275 4.90 26.21 -6.46
C LYS A 275 5.34 25.17 -7.49
N ARG A 276 4.99 25.34 -8.76
CA ARG A 276 5.19 24.30 -9.80
C ARG A 276 6.66 23.92 -9.99
N ASP A 277 7.54 24.91 -10.03
CA ASP A 277 9.00 24.77 -10.18
C ASP A 277 9.77 24.81 -8.85
N VAL A 278 9.04 24.77 -7.73
CA VAL A 278 9.60 24.76 -6.38
C VAL A 278 9.62 23.32 -5.84
N PRO A 279 10.71 22.89 -5.18
CA PRO A 279 10.74 21.61 -4.48
C PRO A 279 9.60 21.49 -3.47
N SER A 280 8.89 20.38 -3.50
CA SER A 280 7.88 20.04 -2.51
C SER A 280 8.48 19.67 -1.15
N VAL A 281 9.79 19.47 -1.06
CA VAL A 281 10.53 19.24 0.20
C VAL A 281 11.73 20.18 0.34
N THR A 282 12.01 20.57 1.58
CA THR A 282 13.17 21.38 1.97
C THR A 282 14.42 20.52 2.17
N ALA A 283 15.60 21.15 2.23
CA ALA A 283 16.84 20.44 2.51
C ALA A 283 16.85 19.74 3.88
N ASP A 284 16.29 20.39 4.91
CA ASP A 284 16.16 19.80 6.24
C ASP A 284 15.19 18.61 6.24
N GLU A 285 14.15 18.66 5.41
CA GLU A 285 13.23 17.53 5.24
C GLU A 285 13.87 16.36 4.50
N LEU A 286 14.72 16.61 3.50
CA LEU A 286 15.50 15.55 2.85
C LEU A 286 16.44 14.83 3.84
N ILE A 287 17.03 15.57 4.79
CA ILE A 287 17.84 14.96 5.87
C ILE A 287 16.96 14.08 6.74
N GLY A 288 15.81 14.59 7.21
CA GLY A 288 14.89 13.81 8.05
C GLY A 288 14.34 12.56 7.35
N LEU A 289 14.02 12.65 6.06
CA LEU A 289 13.61 11.49 5.26
C LEU A 289 14.75 10.49 5.07
N THR A 290 15.99 10.96 4.89
CA THR A 290 17.18 10.08 4.80
C THR A 290 17.43 9.34 6.11
N ASP A 291 17.24 10.01 7.25
CA ASP A 291 17.32 9.38 8.58
C ASP A 291 16.26 8.28 8.74
N LEU A 292 15.02 8.56 8.35
CA LEU A 292 13.92 7.59 8.40
C LEU A 292 14.19 6.39 7.49
N ALA A 293 14.60 6.64 6.24
CA ALA A 293 14.96 5.61 5.29
C ALA A 293 16.04 4.67 5.83
N THR A 294 17.09 5.23 6.44
CA THR A 294 18.19 4.45 7.04
C THR A 294 17.70 3.67 8.26
N THR A 295 16.89 4.29 9.14
CA THR A 295 16.32 3.62 10.32
C THR A 295 15.47 2.40 9.91
N ILE A 296 14.64 2.56 8.89
CA ILE A 296 13.75 1.50 8.39
C ILE A 296 14.56 0.40 7.69
N GLU A 297 15.53 0.75 6.84
CA GLU A 297 16.43 -0.23 6.23
C GLU A 297 17.18 -1.05 7.28
N ASP A 298 17.73 -0.41 8.31
CA ASP A 298 18.45 -1.08 9.40
C ASP A 298 17.53 -2.02 10.20
N HIS A 299 16.24 -1.71 10.34
CA HIS A 299 15.26 -2.58 11.02
C HIS A 299 14.95 -3.85 10.20
N TYR A 300 14.82 -3.71 8.88
CA TYR A 300 14.51 -4.83 7.99
C TYR A 300 15.75 -5.64 7.58
N ASP A 301 16.96 -5.05 7.64
CA ASP A 301 18.24 -5.61 7.17
C ASP A 301 18.27 -5.89 5.65
N GLU A 302 17.47 -5.14 4.88
CA GLU A 302 17.33 -5.26 3.43
C GLU A 302 16.85 -3.93 2.83
N PRO A 303 17.16 -3.63 1.55
CA PRO A 303 16.68 -2.43 0.89
C PRO A 303 15.15 -2.34 0.87
N GLN A 304 14.61 -1.14 1.05
CA GLN A 304 13.17 -0.89 1.14
C GLN A 304 12.70 0.13 0.10
N ASP A 305 11.48 -0.08 -0.39
CA ASP A 305 10.61 0.88 -1.07
C ASP A 305 9.56 1.38 -0.07
N ILE A 306 9.59 2.68 0.23
CA ILE A 306 8.88 3.29 1.35
C ILE A 306 8.00 4.43 0.84
N GLU A 307 6.69 4.35 1.10
CA GLU A 307 5.76 5.45 0.90
C GLU A 307 5.73 6.35 2.13
N TRP A 308 5.79 7.66 1.94
CA TRP A 308 5.85 8.63 3.05
C TRP A 308 5.01 9.88 2.78
N ALA A 309 4.66 10.59 3.85
CA ALA A 309 4.01 11.89 3.82
C ALA A 309 4.56 12.83 4.89
N ILE A 310 4.57 14.13 4.57
CA ILE A 310 4.89 15.21 5.50
C ILE A 310 3.63 16.03 5.73
N GLU A 311 3.25 16.15 6.99
CA GLU A 311 2.16 17.01 7.45
C GLU A 311 2.75 18.24 8.13
N GLY A 312 2.16 19.42 7.87
CA GLY A 312 2.61 20.69 8.46
C GLY A 312 3.93 21.22 7.89
N GLU A 313 4.45 22.26 8.53
CA GLU A 313 5.66 22.99 8.12
C GLU A 313 6.47 23.45 9.34
N GLY A 314 7.72 23.85 9.12
CA GLY A 314 8.54 24.48 10.15
C GLY A 314 8.87 23.55 11.32
N GLU A 315 8.58 24.00 12.54
CA GLU A 315 8.81 23.24 13.79
C GLU A 315 7.68 22.25 14.10
N ASP A 316 6.49 22.42 13.50
CA ASP A 316 5.31 21.58 13.73
C ASP A 316 5.20 20.41 12.73
N LYS A 317 6.15 20.30 11.79
CA LYS A 317 6.13 19.26 10.76
C LYS A 317 6.22 17.86 11.37
N ARG A 318 5.49 16.92 10.78
CA ARG A 318 5.51 15.50 11.13
C ARG A 318 5.72 14.65 9.90
N TYR A 319 6.52 13.61 10.04
CA TYR A 319 6.76 12.62 9.00
C TYR A 319 5.95 11.38 9.31
N PHE A 320 5.28 10.83 8.30
CA PHE A 320 4.53 9.60 8.40
C PHE A 320 4.99 8.61 7.35
N ILE A 321 5.13 7.36 7.73
CA ILE A 321 5.34 6.24 6.81
C ILE A 321 3.99 5.59 6.54
N LEU A 322 3.66 5.48 5.25
CA LEU A 322 2.36 4.99 4.77
C LEU A 322 2.43 3.53 4.32
N GLN A 323 3.62 3.04 3.96
CA GLN A 323 3.91 1.65 3.58
C GLN A 323 5.43 1.44 3.54
N SER A 324 5.89 0.21 3.77
CA SER A 324 7.26 -0.25 3.45
C SER A 324 7.21 -1.67 2.92
N ARG A 325 8.02 -1.94 1.90
CA ARG A 325 8.20 -3.29 1.33
C ARG A 325 9.65 -3.49 0.86
N PRO A 326 10.14 -4.73 0.79
CA PRO A 326 11.44 -5.03 0.20
C PRO A 326 11.59 -4.51 -1.23
N GLU A 327 12.74 -3.93 -1.53
CA GLU A 327 13.14 -3.54 -2.88
C GLU A 327 13.99 -4.66 -3.51
N THR A 328 13.37 -5.45 -4.39
CA THR A 328 13.92 -6.73 -4.88
C THR A 328 14.62 -6.63 -6.23
N ALA A 329 14.57 -5.49 -6.94
CA ALA A 329 15.14 -5.36 -8.28
C ALA A 329 16.67 -5.61 -8.33
N TRP A 330 17.36 -5.52 -7.19
CA TRP A 330 18.82 -5.62 -7.10
C TRP A 330 19.31 -6.81 -6.27
N GLU A 331 18.44 -7.73 -5.86
CA GLU A 331 18.82 -8.93 -5.10
C GLU A 331 19.34 -10.06 -6.01
N GLU A 332 18.85 -10.20 -7.23
CA GLU A 332 19.26 -11.28 -8.17
C GLU A 332 20.65 -11.09 -8.81
N THR A 333 21.29 -9.92 -8.63
CA THR A 333 22.63 -9.66 -9.20
C THR A 333 23.78 -10.00 -8.24
N GLY A 334 23.46 -10.58 -7.07
CA GLY A 334 24.40 -10.80 -5.98
C GLY A 334 25.02 -12.20 -5.85
N ASP A 335 24.64 -13.19 -6.66
CA ASP A 335 25.15 -14.57 -6.51
C ASP A 335 25.80 -15.13 -7.79
N ASP A 336 27.08 -15.48 -7.65
CA ASP A 336 27.99 -16.22 -8.53
C ASP A 336 28.23 -15.78 -10.01
N GLY A 337 29.45 -15.30 -10.25
CA GLY A 337 30.04 -15.23 -11.60
C GLY A 337 31.50 -14.81 -11.60
N GLU A 338 32.41 -15.79 -11.45
CA GLU A 338 33.83 -15.63 -11.78
C GLU A 338 34.00 -14.90 -13.11
N ALA A 339 34.83 -13.85 -13.09
CA ALA A 339 35.16 -13.04 -14.25
C ALA A 339 35.71 -13.90 -15.40
N THR A 340 34.91 -14.08 -16.44
CA THR A 340 35.42 -14.27 -17.80
C THR A 340 35.21 -12.98 -18.58
N ASP A 341 36.33 -12.31 -18.81
CA ASP A 341 36.57 -11.24 -19.76
C ASP A 341 36.03 -11.64 -21.15
N ASP A 342 34.93 -11.03 -21.59
CA ASP A 342 34.73 -10.77 -23.01
C ASP A 342 33.95 -9.45 -23.19
N GLY A 343 34.49 -8.60 -24.05
CA GLY A 343 34.03 -7.24 -24.24
C GLY A 343 32.76 -7.17 -25.10
N SER A 344 31.70 -6.63 -24.52
CA SER A 344 30.64 -5.95 -25.25
C SER A 344 29.94 -4.97 -24.31
N GLU A 345 29.95 -3.69 -24.68
CA GLU A 345 29.23 -2.61 -24.00
C GLU A 345 27.73 -2.96 -23.87
N PRO A 346 27.07 -2.75 -22.72
CA PRO A 346 25.62 -2.82 -22.68
C PRO A 346 25.01 -1.47 -23.06
N ASP A 347 24.08 -1.55 -24.02
CA ASP A 347 23.15 -0.51 -24.42
C ASP A 347 22.41 0.09 -23.21
N SER A 348 22.16 1.40 -23.29
CA SER A 348 21.59 2.19 -22.21
C SER A 348 20.21 1.72 -21.75
N ALA A 349 19.97 1.78 -20.44
CA ALA A 349 18.73 1.46 -19.72
C ALA A 349 17.50 2.35 -20.07
N ALA A 350 17.49 3.00 -21.23
CA ALA A 350 16.39 3.81 -21.71
C ALA A 350 15.38 3.04 -22.60
N ASP A 351 15.73 1.85 -23.09
CA ASP A 351 14.89 1.10 -24.05
C ASP A 351 14.05 -0.05 -23.43
N GLN A 352 14.15 -0.31 -22.11
CA GLN A 352 13.38 -1.39 -21.47
C GLN A 352 11.97 -0.99 -20.99
N ILE A 353 11.53 0.26 -21.23
CA ILE A 353 10.21 0.75 -20.80
C ILE A 353 9.11 0.59 -21.87
N LEU A 354 9.40 0.06 -23.07
CA LEU A 354 8.44 0.06 -24.18
C LEU A 354 7.88 -1.30 -24.64
N ASP A 355 8.15 -2.41 -23.94
CA ASP A 355 7.73 -3.74 -24.43
C ASP A 355 6.46 -4.33 -23.78
N HIS A 356 5.69 -3.58 -22.98
CA HIS A 356 4.39 -4.04 -22.43
C HIS A 356 3.23 -3.07 -22.71
N LEU A 357 3.06 -2.68 -23.98
CA LEU A 357 1.76 -2.19 -24.47
C LEU A 357 0.77 -3.33 -24.70
#